data_AF-A0A6M2CM07-F1
#
_entry.id   AF-A0A6M2CM07-F1
#
_cell.length_a   1.000
_cell.length_b   1.000
_cell.length_c   1.000
_cell.angle_alpha   90.00
_cell.angle_beta   90.00
_cell.angle_gamma   90.00
#
_symmetry.space_group_name_H-M   'P 1'
#
loop_
_entity.id
_entity.type
_entity.pdbx_description
1 polymer ?
#
loop_
_entity_poly.entity_id
_entity_poly.type
_entity_poly.pdbx_seq_one_letter_code
_entity_poly.pdbx_strand_id
1 'polypeptide(L)'
;IPRSNFSANLSWNAHINYLTLKASRVLNFLRCNFRQVPTKLKETLYISNVRSILEYACSAWDPSTKSNIEALERVQARAARFVASNYNFTIRSADIRSGLQWPLLADRRKYLRLSLFYSIFMNKTGIDKDQYIRPPTYVSPRTDHSLKLREYTSRINAFKYAFFPRTTHEWNGLPEEIVSAPPLSFVKNLHNFLLN
;
A
#
# COMPACT_ATOMS: atom_id res chain seq x y z
N ILE A 1 18.50 -4.74 -13.30
CA ILE A 1 18.04 -4.15 -12.03
C ILE A 1 17.57 -2.73 -12.32
N PRO A 2 16.30 -2.33 -12.10
CA PRO A 2 15.92 -0.95 -12.30
C PRO A 2 16.57 -0.11 -11.20
N ARG A 3 17.44 0.83 -11.59
CA ARG A 3 17.99 1.85 -10.68
C ARG A 3 16.81 2.60 -10.08
N SER A 4 16.58 2.44 -8.79
CA SER A 4 15.75 3.37 -8.02
C SER A 4 16.46 4.72 -8.05
N ASN A 5 16.15 5.54 -9.05
CA ASN A 5 16.68 6.90 -9.15
C ASN A 5 16.08 7.71 -7.99
N PHE A 6 16.83 7.78 -6.89
CA PHE A 6 16.59 8.74 -5.83
C PHE A 6 16.79 10.12 -6.45
N SER A 7 15.69 10.87 -6.59
CA SER A 7 15.75 12.24 -7.06
C SER A 7 16.42 13.11 -5.99
N ALA A 8 17.16 14.15 -6.41
CA ALA A 8 17.88 15.05 -5.49
C ALA A 8 16.94 15.75 -4.49
N ASN A 9 15.64 15.78 -4.76
CA ASN A 9 14.60 16.35 -3.90
C ASN A 9 13.85 15.31 -3.05
N LEU A 10 14.39 14.08 -2.89
CA LEU A 10 13.78 12.98 -2.12
C LEU A 10 12.34 12.68 -2.55
N SER A 11 12.00 12.99 -3.80
CA SER A 11 10.66 12.85 -4.36
C SER A 11 10.50 11.55 -5.12
N TRP A 12 9.40 10.85 -4.87
CA TRP A 12 9.04 9.63 -5.58
C TRP A 12 8.43 9.88 -6.96
N ASN A 13 8.25 11.13 -7.41
CA ASN A 13 7.54 11.46 -8.65
C ASN A 13 8.06 10.71 -9.88
N ALA A 14 9.38 10.70 -10.10
CA ALA A 14 9.99 10.00 -11.24
C ALA A 14 9.77 8.49 -11.16
N HIS A 15 9.85 7.92 -9.95
CA HIS A 15 9.62 6.51 -9.70
C HIS A 15 8.16 6.12 -9.95
N ILE A 16 7.20 6.89 -9.41
CA ILE A 16 5.77 6.66 -9.63
C ILE A 16 5.40 6.80 -11.11
N ASN A 17 5.95 7.80 -11.80
CA ASN A 17 5.75 7.94 -13.24
C ASN A 17 6.28 6.71 -14.00
N TYR A 18 7.48 6.23 -13.67
CA TYR A 18 8.03 5.01 -14.26
C TYR A 18 7.13 3.79 -14.00
N LEU A 19 6.71 3.56 -12.75
CA LEU A 19 5.85 2.42 -12.39
C LEU A 19 4.51 2.47 -13.11
N THR A 20 3.85 3.63 -13.13
CA THR A 20 2.55 3.80 -13.78
C THR A 20 2.65 3.60 -15.29
N LEU A 21 3.70 4.10 -15.95
CA LEU A 21 3.95 3.87 -17.38
C LEU A 21 4.21 2.38 -17.66
N LYS A 22 5.06 1.73 -16.85
CA LYS A 22 5.38 0.30 -16.99
C LYS A 22 4.13 -0.56 -16.84
N ALA A 23 3.37 -0.35 -15.76
CA ALA A 23 2.13 -1.07 -15.49
C ALA A 23 1.05 -0.82 -16.56
N SER A 24 0.98 0.40 -17.10
CA SER A 24 0.05 0.74 -18.19
C SER A 24 0.38 0.00 -19.48
N ARG A 25 1.66 -0.15 -19.83
CA ARG A 25 2.09 -0.92 -21.01
C ARG A 25 1.70 -2.39 -20.88
N VAL A 26 1.95 -2.99 -19.72
CA VAL A 26 1.55 -4.37 -19.41
C VAL A 26 0.03 -4.52 -19.47
N LEU A 27 -0.73 -3.59 -18.88
CA LEU A 27 -2.18 -3.62 -18.95
C LEU A 27 -2.69 -3.53 -20.40
N ASN A 28 -2.10 -2.68 -21.23
CA ASN A 28 -2.47 -2.58 -22.64
C ASN A 28 -2.18 -3.88 -23.41
N PHE A 29 -1.02 -4.50 -23.15
CA PHE A 29 -0.71 -5.82 -23.70
C PHE A 29 -1.76 -6.86 -23.30
N LEU A 30 -2.17 -6.89 -22.03
CA LEU A 30 -3.24 -7.79 -21.55
C LEU A 30 -4.58 -7.51 -22.24
N ARG A 31 -4.92 -6.24 -22.44
CA ARG A 31 -6.17 -5.82 -23.12
C ARG A 31 -6.22 -6.28 -24.57
N CYS A 32 -5.10 -6.23 -25.29
CA CYS A 32 -5.05 -6.65 -26.69
C CYS A 32 -5.16 -8.17 -26.83
N ASN A 33 -4.48 -8.93 -25.98
CA ASN A 33 -4.34 -10.38 -26.15
C ASN A 33 -5.40 -11.20 -25.39
N PHE A 34 -5.94 -10.69 -24.28
CA PHE A 34 -6.82 -11.45 -23.37
C PHE A 34 -8.22 -10.81 -23.24
N ARG A 35 -8.70 -10.16 -24.32
CA ARG A 35 -9.98 -9.44 -24.32
C ARG A 35 -11.20 -10.35 -24.08
N GLN A 36 -11.21 -11.54 -24.68
CA GLN A 36 -12.37 -12.45 -24.69
C GLN A 36 -12.33 -13.50 -23.58
N VAL A 37 -11.37 -13.38 -22.68
CA VAL A 37 -11.11 -14.37 -21.63
C VAL A 37 -12.05 -14.14 -20.43
N PRO A 38 -12.42 -15.19 -19.66
CA PRO A 38 -13.27 -15.04 -18.47
C PRO A 38 -12.71 -14.04 -17.46
N THR A 39 -13.62 -13.36 -16.75
CA THR A 39 -13.31 -12.33 -15.73
C THR A 39 -12.27 -12.81 -14.71
N LYS A 40 -12.39 -14.05 -14.24
CA LYS A 40 -11.47 -14.60 -13.23
C LYS A 40 -10.02 -14.71 -13.72
N LEU A 41 -9.84 -15.10 -14.98
CA LEU A 41 -8.50 -15.17 -15.57
C LEU A 41 -7.96 -13.76 -15.86
N LYS A 42 -8.79 -12.81 -16.29
CA LYS A 42 -8.37 -11.39 -16.40
C LYS A 42 -7.92 -10.81 -15.06
N GLU A 43 -8.64 -11.11 -13.98
CA GLU A 43 -8.27 -10.72 -12.63
C GLU A 43 -6.91 -11.30 -12.24
N THR A 44 -6.70 -12.60 -12.47
CA THR A 44 -5.43 -13.28 -12.21
C THR A 44 -4.27 -12.65 -12.98
N LEU A 45 -4.48 -12.32 -14.26
CA LEU A 45 -3.50 -11.64 -15.10
C LEU A 45 -3.18 -10.23 -14.58
N TYR A 46 -4.20 -9.47 -14.17
CA TYR A 46 -4.01 -8.15 -13.56
C TYR A 46 -3.17 -8.27 -12.28
N ILE A 47 -3.53 -9.16 -11.36
CA ILE A 47 -2.86 -9.30 -10.06
C ILE A 47 -1.39 -9.68 -10.25
N SER A 48 -1.12 -10.69 -11.07
CA SER A 48 0.23 -11.24 -11.28
C SER A 48 1.15 -10.31 -12.07
N ASN A 49 0.63 -9.55 -13.05
CA ASN A 49 1.47 -8.77 -13.97
C ASN A 49 1.43 -7.26 -13.74
N VAL A 50 0.27 -6.70 -13.40
CA VAL A 50 0.08 -5.24 -13.29
C VAL A 50 0.18 -4.82 -11.83
N ARG A 51 -0.58 -5.46 -10.93
CA ARG A 51 -0.60 -5.11 -9.50
C ARG A 51 0.75 -5.38 -8.84
N SER A 52 1.42 -6.48 -9.21
CA SER A 52 2.78 -6.80 -8.77
C SER A 52 3.78 -5.67 -9.05
N ILE A 53 3.69 -5.01 -10.22
CA ILE A 53 4.54 -3.84 -10.56
C ILE A 53 4.24 -2.66 -9.62
N LEU A 54 2.97 -2.43 -9.31
CA LEU A 54 2.53 -1.30 -8.48
C LEU A 54 2.73 -1.52 -6.98
N GLU A 55 2.93 -2.77 -6.53
CA GLU A 55 3.08 -3.10 -5.10
C GLU A 55 4.51 -3.52 -4.74
N TYR A 56 5.35 -3.81 -5.72
CA TYR A 56 6.72 -4.23 -5.47
C TYR A 56 7.48 -3.20 -4.64
N ALA A 57 7.98 -3.63 -3.48
CA ALA A 57 8.72 -2.81 -2.52
C ALA A 57 7.99 -1.52 -2.08
N CYS A 58 6.65 -1.49 -2.16
CA CYS A 58 5.88 -0.28 -1.88
C CYS A 58 6.05 0.26 -0.47
N SER A 59 6.39 -0.59 0.50
CA SER A 59 6.70 -0.16 1.86
C SER A 59 7.86 0.85 1.91
N ALA A 60 8.79 0.82 0.94
CA ALA A 60 9.92 1.75 0.89
C ALA A 60 9.58 3.10 0.22
N TRP A 61 8.73 3.10 -0.81
CA TRP A 61 8.46 4.28 -1.64
C TRP A 61 7.04 4.86 -1.52
N ASP A 62 6.19 4.32 -0.64
CA ASP A 62 4.77 4.66 -0.47
C ASP A 62 4.50 6.18 -0.56
N PRO A 63 3.92 6.68 -1.67
CA PRO A 63 3.80 8.10 -1.90
C PRO A 63 2.75 8.71 -0.96
N SER A 64 2.99 9.95 -0.53
CA SER A 64 2.06 10.72 0.31
C SER A 64 1.29 11.80 -0.45
N THR A 65 1.75 12.20 -1.64
CA THR A 65 1.09 13.23 -2.42
C THR A 65 -0.13 12.67 -3.14
N LYS A 66 -1.24 13.42 -3.08
CA LYS A 66 -2.50 13.05 -3.73
C LYS A 66 -2.33 12.74 -5.23
N SER A 67 -1.53 13.54 -5.94
CA SER A 67 -1.26 13.35 -7.37
C SER A 67 -0.62 11.99 -7.69
N ASN A 68 0.36 11.55 -6.90
CA ASN A 68 1.02 10.26 -7.08
C ASN A 68 0.11 9.09 -6.69
N ILE A 69 -0.65 9.23 -5.60
CA ILE A 69 -1.64 8.23 -5.18
C ILE A 69 -2.66 8.05 -6.30
N GLU A 70 -3.26 9.13 -6.80
CA GLU A 70 -4.22 9.10 -7.91
C GLU A 70 -3.63 8.52 -9.19
N ALA A 71 -2.34 8.76 -9.48
CA ALA A 71 -1.69 8.17 -10.64
C ALA A 71 -1.68 6.64 -10.59
N LEU A 72 -1.43 6.05 -9.41
CA LEU A 72 -1.50 4.61 -9.20
C LEU A 72 -2.95 4.11 -9.29
N GLU A 73 -3.89 4.80 -8.64
CA GLU A 73 -5.33 4.46 -8.66
C GLU A 73 -5.91 4.50 -10.08
N ARG A 74 -5.47 5.42 -10.94
CA ARG A 74 -5.87 5.46 -12.36
C ARG A 74 -5.44 4.21 -13.14
N VAL A 75 -4.34 3.55 -12.75
CA VAL A 75 -3.95 2.26 -13.37
C VAL A 75 -4.92 1.17 -12.91
N GLN A 76 -5.22 1.09 -11.61
CA GLN A 76 -6.19 0.12 -11.08
C GLN A 76 -7.60 0.32 -11.68
N ALA A 77 -8.07 1.57 -11.80
CA ALA A 77 -9.37 1.88 -12.39
C ALA A 77 -9.48 1.41 -13.85
N ARG A 78 -8.42 1.58 -14.65
CA ARG A 78 -8.38 1.07 -16.02
C ARG A 78 -8.33 -0.46 -16.05
N ALA A 79 -7.63 -1.08 -15.10
CA ALA A 79 -7.59 -2.53 -14.99
C ALA A 79 -8.95 -3.12 -14.58
N ALA A 80 -9.65 -2.49 -13.64
CA ALA A 80 -10.99 -2.91 -13.20
C ALA A 80 -11.98 -2.92 -14.37
N ARG A 81 -11.96 -1.89 -15.24
CA ARG A 81 -12.75 -1.86 -16.48
C ARG A 81 -12.41 -3.00 -17.42
N PHE A 82 -11.13 -3.31 -17.59
CA PHE A 82 -10.69 -4.46 -18.41
C PHE A 82 -11.19 -5.78 -17.85
N VAL A 83 -11.03 -6.02 -16.55
CA VAL A 83 -11.45 -7.25 -15.87
C VAL A 83 -12.96 -7.43 -15.95
N ALA A 84 -13.73 -6.39 -15.60
CA ALA A 84 -15.19 -6.40 -15.68
C ALA A 84 -15.74 -6.34 -17.12
N SER A 85 -14.88 -6.19 -18.12
CA SER A 85 -15.26 -5.94 -19.53
C SER A 85 -16.23 -4.76 -19.71
N ASN A 86 -16.23 -3.83 -18.77
CA ASN A 86 -17.15 -2.70 -18.72
C ASN A 86 -16.44 -1.42 -19.16
N TYR A 87 -16.67 -1.06 -20.42
CA TYR A 87 -16.11 0.13 -21.07
C TYR A 87 -17.11 1.29 -21.14
N ASN A 88 -18.22 1.22 -20.40
CA ASN A 88 -19.13 2.36 -20.29
C ASN A 88 -18.52 3.42 -19.37
N PHE A 89 -18.12 4.54 -19.95
CA PHE A 89 -17.48 5.64 -19.23
C PHE A 89 -18.43 6.46 -18.36
N THR A 90 -19.75 6.27 -18.46
CA THR A 90 -20.72 6.92 -17.54
C THR A 90 -20.72 6.27 -16.16
N ILE A 91 -20.35 4.98 -16.07
CA ILE A 91 -20.25 4.26 -14.80
C ILE A 91 -18.97 4.67 -14.08
N ARG A 92 -19.08 4.98 -12.79
CA ARG A 92 -17.93 5.39 -11.98
C ARG A 92 -16.98 4.20 -11.81
N SER A 93 -15.68 4.45 -11.88
CA SER A 93 -14.68 3.40 -11.67
C SER A 93 -14.74 2.79 -10.27
N ALA A 94 -15.22 3.56 -9.28
CA ALA A 94 -15.44 3.08 -7.91
C ALA A 94 -16.46 1.94 -7.87
N ASP A 95 -17.56 2.05 -8.62
CA ASP A 95 -18.65 1.07 -8.65
C ASP A 95 -18.21 -0.24 -9.32
N ILE A 96 -17.41 -0.14 -10.39
CA ILE A 96 -16.83 -1.32 -11.05
C ILE A 96 -15.86 -2.03 -10.08
N ARG A 97 -15.06 -1.26 -9.36
CA ARG A 97 -14.07 -1.79 -8.43
C ARG A 97 -14.72 -2.43 -7.20
N SER A 98 -15.79 -1.84 -6.67
CA SER A 98 -16.57 -2.46 -5.57
C SER A 98 -17.24 -3.74 -6.02
N GLY A 99 -17.77 -3.80 -7.25
CA GLY A 99 -18.29 -5.03 -7.84
C GLY A 99 -17.24 -6.15 -7.99
N LEU A 100 -15.95 -5.81 -8.12
CA LEU A 100 -14.83 -6.75 -8.11
C LEU A 100 -14.27 -7.03 -6.71
N GLN A 101 -14.80 -6.39 -5.66
CA GLN A 101 -14.27 -6.46 -4.29
C GLN A 101 -12.78 -6.09 -4.21
N TRP A 102 -12.35 -5.12 -5.02
CA TRP A 102 -10.96 -4.68 -5.03
C TRP A 102 -10.76 -3.48 -4.09
N PRO A 103 -9.90 -3.59 -3.06
CA PRO A 103 -9.56 -2.44 -2.22
C PRO A 103 -8.73 -1.42 -3.00
N LEU A 104 -8.62 -0.20 -2.48
CA LEU A 104 -7.71 0.83 -3.02
C LEU A 104 -6.27 0.32 -2.96
N LEU A 105 -5.43 0.71 -3.94
CA LEU A 105 -4.00 0.41 -3.86
C LEU A 105 -3.36 1.14 -2.67
N ALA A 106 -3.87 2.32 -2.29
CA ALA A 106 -3.42 3.02 -1.09
C ALA A 106 -3.57 2.18 0.19
N ASP A 107 -4.72 1.55 0.39
CA ASP A 107 -4.98 0.72 1.57
C ASP A 107 -4.11 -0.54 1.54
N ARG A 108 -3.92 -1.14 0.36
CA ARG A 108 -3.00 -2.27 0.18
C ARG A 108 -1.56 -1.92 0.53
N ARG A 109 -1.08 -0.73 0.12
CA ARG A 109 0.27 -0.26 0.51
C ARG A 109 0.37 -0.01 2.01
N LYS A 110 -0.66 0.57 2.63
CA LYS A 110 -0.74 0.74 4.09
C LYS A 110 -0.67 -0.61 4.81
N TYR A 111 -1.43 -1.60 4.36
CA TYR A 111 -1.40 -2.97 4.88
C TYR A 111 0.00 -3.60 4.77
N LEU A 112 0.65 -3.52 3.61
CA LEU A 112 2.00 -4.06 3.40
C LEU A 112 3.05 -3.34 4.25
N ARG A 113 2.91 -2.02 4.40
CA ARG A 113 3.80 -1.18 5.22
C ARG A 113 3.69 -1.53 6.70
N LEU A 114 2.47 -1.65 7.24
CA LEU A 114 2.22 -2.06 8.62
C LEU A 114 2.61 -3.52 8.88
N SER A 115 2.40 -4.42 7.91
CA SER A 115 2.85 -5.82 8.02
C SER A 115 4.37 -5.94 8.12
N LEU A 116 5.10 -5.14 7.32
CA LEU A 116 6.56 -5.06 7.42
C LEU A 116 6.99 -4.46 8.77
N PHE A 117 6.32 -3.40 9.23
CA PHE A 117 6.61 -2.77 10.51
C PHE A 117 6.40 -3.73 11.69
N TYR A 118 5.33 -4.51 11.70
CA TYR A 118 5.11 -5.57 12.68
C TYR A 118 6.25 -6.61 12.66
N SER A 119 6.71 -6.98 11.47
CA SER A 119 7.83 -7.94 11.33
C SER A 119 9.14 -7.37 11.92
N ILE A 120 9.40 -6.06 11.75
CA ILE A 120 10.53 -5.36 12.37
C ILE A 120 10.35 -5.33 13.89
N PHE A 121 9.16 -4.95 14.37
CA PHE A 121 8.84 -4.88 15.80
C PHE A 121 9.06 -6.23 16.51
N MET A 122 8.72 -7.34 15.83
CA MET A 122 8.90 -8.71 16.31
C MET A 122 10.32 -9.27 16.10
N ASN A 123 11.30 -8.45 15.71
CA ASN A 123 12.68 -8.87 15.42
C ASN A 123 12.78 -10.02 14.39
N LYS A 124 11.85 -10.08 13.43
CA LYS A 124 11.84 -11.09 12.36
C LYS A 124 12.55 -10.63 11.09
N THR A 125 13.19 -9.47 11.13
CA THR A 125 13.95 -8.88 10.02
C THR A 125 15.38 -8.62 10.48
N GLY A 126 16.29 -8.39 9.53
CA GLY A 126 17.68 -7.97 9.85
C GLY A 126 17.82 -6.49 10.19
N ILE A 127 16.71 -5.79 10.48
CA ILE A 127 16.70 -4.36 10.82
C ILE A 127 16.75 -4.23 12.35
N ASP A 128 17.70 -3.46 12.86
CA ASP A 128 17.78 -3.17 14.30
C ASP A 128 16.58 -2.32 14.73
N LYS A 129 15.64 -2.93 15.46
CA LYS A 129 14.43 -2.24 15.91
C LYS A 129 14.76 -1.13 16.91
N ASP A 130 15.79 -1.28 17.74
CA ASP A 130 16.04 -0.39 18.87
C ASP A 130 16.61 0.96 18.39
N GLN A 131 17.20 0.97 17.19
CA GLN A 131 17.60 2.19 16.49
C GLN A 131 16.40 3.04 16.03
N TYR A 132 15.28 2.41 15.63
CA TYR A 132 14.17 3.07 14.94
C TYR A 132 12.83 3.04 15.70
N ILE A 133 12.71 2.27 16.78
CA ILE A 133 11.47 2.16 17.55
C ILE A 133 11.81 2.53 18.99
N ARG A 134 11.05 3.50 19.52
CA ARG A 134 11.29 4.03 20.87
C ARG A 134 10.07 3.81 21.76
N PRO A 135 10.28 3.51 23.04
CA PRO A 135 9.17 3.36 23.99
C PRO A 135 8.42 4.68 24.15
N PRO A 136 7.08 4.62 24.31
CA PRO A 136 6.25 5.80 24.43
C PRO A 136 6.63 6.60 25.67
N THR A 137 6.50 7.92 25.61
CA THR A 137 6.69 8.78 26.79
C THR A 137 5.48 8.71 27.73
N TYR A 138 4.29 8.47 27.17
CA TYR A 138 3.03 8.36 27.89
C TYR A 138 2.06 7.45 27.12
N VAL A 139 1.24 6.70 27.84
CA VAL A 139 0.18 5.84 27.31
C VAL A 139 -1.12 6.16 28.04
N SER A 140 -2.14 6.56 27.31
CA SER A 140 -3.50 6.83 27.79
C SER A 140 -4.29 5.53 27.84
N PRO A 141 -4.74 5.06 29.02
CA PRO A 141 -5.53 3.83 29.13
C PRO A 141 -6.89 3.89 28.42
N ARG A 142 -7.36 5.08 28.05
CA ARG A 142 -8.68 5.30 27.44
C ARG A 142 -8.66 5.24 25.91
N THR A 143 -7.51 5.50 25.29
CA THR A 143 -7.42 5.76 23.85
C THR A 143 -6.29 5.01 23.18
N ASP A 144 -5.25 4.65 23.93
CA ASP A 144 -4.05 4.03 23.38
C ASP A 144 -4.05 2.52 23.65
N HIS A 145 -3.45 1.78 22.72
CA HIS A 145 -3.22 0.36 22.86
C HIS A 145 -1.91 0.06 23.63
N SER A 146 -1.77 -1.18 24.11
CA SER A 146 -0.69 -1.66 24.98
C SER A 146 0.70 -1.53 24.35
N LEU A 147 0.82 -1.75 23.03
CA LEU A 147 2.09 -1.64 22.29
C LEU A 147 2.32 -0.26 21.63
N LYS A 148 1.78 0.82 22.21
CA LYS A 148 1.96 2.18 21.68
C LYS A 148 3.45 2.54 21.61
N LEU A 149 3.82 3.29 20.57
CA LEU A 149 5.19 3.72 20.30
C LEU A 149 5.33 5.24 20.39
N ARG A 150 6.55 5.70 20.64
CA ARG A 150 6.86 7.13 20.61
C ARG A 150 6.79 7.67 19.19
N GLU A 151 5.97 8.69 18.98
CA GLU A 151 5.90 9.36 17.69
C GLU A 151 7.17 10.12 17.36
N TYR A 152 7.48 10.15 16.06
CA TYR A 152 8.56 10.95 15.51
C TYR A 152 8.13 12.40 15.36
N THR A 153 9.01 13.33 15.71
CA THR A 153 8.83 14.74 15.35
C THR A 153 9.50 15.02 14.01
N SER A 154 8.80 15.74 13.14
CA SER A 154 9.29 16.02 11.78
C SER A 154 9.02 17.48 11.41
N ARG A 155 10.04 18.19 10.93
CA ARG A 155 9.90 19.56 10.39
C ARG A 155 9.61 19.58 8.90
N ILE A 156 9.93 18.50 8.19
CA ILE A 156 9.78 18.40 6.73
C ILE A 156 8.91 17.21 6.35
N ASN A 157 8.12 17.39 5.28
CA ASN A 157 7.22 16.35 4.76
C ASN A 157 7.98 15.10 4.31
N ALA A 158 9.19 15.25 3.75
CA ALA A 158 10.00 14.10 3.32
C ALA A 158 10.27 13.12 4.47
N PHE A 159 10.58 13.64 5.66
CA PHE A 159 10.78 12.80 6.85
C PHE A 159 9.45 12.36 7.47
N LYS A 160 8.45 13.26 7.55
CA LYS A 160 7.10 12.93 8.05
C LYS A 160 6.50 11.71 7.35
N TYR A 161 6.70 11.61 6.04
CA TYR A 161 6.16 10.54 5.20
C TYR A 161 7.15 9.42 4.91
N ALA A 162 8.34 9.45 5.53
CA ALA A 162 9.26 8.31 5.50
C ALA A 162 8.65 7.11 6.26
N PHE A 163 9.24 5.93 6.04
CA PHE A 163 8.70 4.67 6.55
C PHE A 163 8.43 4.70 8.07
N PHE A 164 9.43 4.96 8.91
CA PHE A 164 9.24 4.89 10.37
C PHE A 164 8.31 5.96 10.93
N PRO A 165 8.46 7.27 10.63
CA PRO A 165 7.58 8.29 11.18
C PRO A 165 6.11 8.06 10.81
N ARG A 166 5.84 7.81 9.53
CA ARG A 166 4.48 7.60 9.02
C ARG A 166 3.85 6.33 9.59
N THR A 167 4.61 5.24 9.62
CA THR A 167 4.09 3.94 10.05
C THR A 167 3.91 3.89 11.56
N THR A 168 4.77 4.56 12.33
CA THR A 168 4.61 4.67 13.79
C THR A 168 3.31 5.40 14.15
N HIS A 169 3.01 6.50 13.44
CA HIS A 169 1.75 7.23 13.63
C HIS A 169 0.53 6.37 13.29
N GLU A 170 0.57 5.65 12.16
CA GLU A 170 -0.52 4.76 11.77
C GLU A 170 -0.65 3.51 12.67
N TRP A 171 0.48 3.01 13.20
CA TRP A 171 0.52 1.91 14.17
C TRP A 171 -0.20 2.29 15.46
N ASN A 172 0.10 3.48 16.00
CA ASN A 172 -0.52 3.99 17.22
C ASN A 172 -2.05 4.18 17.11
N GLY A 173 -2.58 4.25 15.88
CA GLY A 173 -4.01 4.33 15.62
C GLY A 173 -4.69 2.97 15.43
N LEU A 174 -3.97 1.84 15.58
CA LEU A 174 -4.56 0.52 15.45
C LEU A 174 -5.34 0.12 16.73
N PRO A 175 -6.45 -0.62 16.61
CA PRO A 175 -7.16 -1.18 17.75
C PRO A 175 -6.32 -2.19 18.56
N GLU A 176 -6.54 -2.24 19.87
CA GLU A 176 -5.90 -3.20 20.79
C GLU A 176 -6.06 -4.65 20.31
N GLU A 177 -7.24 -5.01 19.81
CA GLU A 177 -7.58 -6.36 19.32
C GLU A 177 -6.67 -6.83 18.19
N ILE A 178 -6.20 -5.90 17.34
CA ILE A 178 -5.29 -6.24 16.24
C ILE A 178 -3.88 -6.37 16.79
N VAL A 179 -3.44 -5.40 17.60
CA VAL A 179 -2.06 -5.26 18.06
C VAL A 179 -1.68 -6.37 19.05
N SER A 180 -2.59 -6.77 19.92
CA SER A 180 -2.43 -7.87 20.88
C SER A 180 -2.49 -9.26 20.25
N ALA A 181 -2.88 -9.36 18.97
CA ALA A 181 -3.05 -10.63 18.29
C ALA A 181 -1.69 -11.35 18.06
N PRO A 182 -1.66 -12.70 18.13
CA PRO A 182 -0.50 -13.48 17.75
C PRO A 182 -0.08 -13.23 16.29
N PRO A 183 1.19 -13.49 15.90
CA PRO A 183 1.72 -13.12 14.58
C PRO A 183 0.90 -13.56 13.36
N LEU A 184 0.37 -14.79 13.37
CA LEU A 184 -0.46 -15.30 12.26
C LEU A 184 -1.83 -14.60 12.22
N SER A 185 -2.39 -14.33 13.39
CA SER A 185 -3.67 -13.65 13.57
C SER A 185 -3.56 -12.16 13.24
N PHE A 186 -2.45 -11.51 13.59
CA PHE A 186 -2.19 -10.09 13.33
C PHE A 186 -2.38 -9.75 11.86
N VAL A 187 -1.72 -10.49 10.97
CA VAL A 187 -1.75 -10.23 9.52
C VAL A 187 -3.17 -10.38 8.97
N LYS A 188 -3.90 -11.41 9.42
CA LYS A 188 -5.29 -11.65 9.02
C LYS A 188 -6.23 -10.55 9.54
N ASN A 189 -6.10 -10.17 10.80
CA ASN A 189 -6.92 -9.13 11.42
C ASN A 189 -6.66 -7.77 10.78
N LEU A 190 -5.40 -7.45 10.51
CA LEU A 190 -5.00 -6.24 9.80
C LEU A 190 -5.54 -6.21 8.37
N HIS A 191 -5.52 -7.34 7.66
CA HIS A 191 -6.14 -7.45 6.34
C HIS A 191 -7.63 -7.11 6.40
N ASN A 192 -8.36 -7.72 7.34
CA ASN A 192 -9.79 -7.47 7.49
C ASN A 192 -10.10 -6.03 7.89
N PHE A 193 -9.25 -5.40 8.70
CA PHE A 193 -9.45 -4.02 9.13
C PHE A 193 -9.19 -2.98 8.03
N LEU A 194 -8.25 -3.25 7.12
CA LEU A 194 -7.83 -2.29 6.10
C LEU A 194 -8.40 -2.55 4.71
N LEU A 195 -8.76 -3.80 4.38
CA LEU A 195 -9.03 -4.22 3.00
C LEU A 195 -10.43 -4.83 2.80
N ASN A 196 -11.21 -5.01 3.87
CA ASN A 196 -12.61 -5.46 3.79
C ASN A 196 -13.58 -4.33 4.12
#